data_AF-A0A411PZ82-F1
#
_entry.id   AF-A0A411PZ82-F1
#
_cell.length_a   1.000
_cell.length_b   1.000
_cell.length_c   1.000
_cell.angle_alpha   90.00
_cell.angle_beta   90.00
_cell.angle_gamma   90.00
#
_symmetry.space_group_name_H-M   'P 1'
#
loop_
_entity.id
_entity.type
_entity.pdbx_description
1 polymer ?
#
loop_
_entity_poly.entity_id
_entity_poly.type
_entity_poly.pdbx_seq_one_letter_code
_entity_poly.pdbx_strand_id
1 'polypeptide(L)'
;ENDANLTGEDVREGLTAVISVKHPNPQFVGQPKSKMGNSEVVKITNRLFRDAFQRILLENPQVARRIVGRRILASKAQKAAKRAPQVICKKSGPAISNLPGRLTDYSSAAASRNEL
;
A
#
# COMPACT_ATOMS: atom_id res chain seq x y z
N GLU A 1 25.63 -7.44 0.30
CA GLU A 1 24.30 -7.46 0.94
C GLU A 1 23.62 -6.12 0.74
N ASN A 2 22.53 -6.06 -0.02
CA ASN A 2 21.73 -4.84 -0.16
C ASN A 2 20.27 -5.24 0.03
N ASP A 3 19.89 -5.46 1.29
CA ASP A 3 18.50 -5.68 1.64
C ASP A 3 17.74 -4.39 1.30
N ALA A 4 16.92 -4.45 0.25
CA ALA A 4 16.12 -3.31 -0.18
C ALA A 4 15.27 -2.78 0.98
N ASN A 5 15.36 -1.47 1.21
CA ASN A 5 14.64 -0.74 2.25
C ASN A 5 13.16 -1.09 2.30
N LEU A 6 12.58 -1.08 3.50
CA LEU A 6 11.14 -1.27 3.70
C LEU A 6 10.37 -0.18 2.95
N THR A 7 9.36 -0.57 2.20
CA THR A 7 8.46 0.40 1.56
C THR A 7 7.42 0.91 2.55
N GLY A 8 6.82 2.07 2.27
CA GLY A 8 5.76 2.61 3.13
C GLY A 8 4.52 1.71 3.20
N GLU A 9 4.34 0.80 2.25
CA GLU A 9 3.26 -0.19 2.24
C GLU A 9 3.56 -1.34 3.22
N ASP A 10 4.80 -1.85 3.21
CA ASP A 10 5.27 -2.89 4.15
C ASP A 10 5.10 -2.45 5.62
N VAL A 11 5.35 -1.17 5.90
CA VAL A 11 5.24 -0.60 7.25
C VAL A 11 3.79 -0.42 7.69
N ARG A 12 2.86 -0.21 6.76
CA ARG A 12 1.43 0.00 7.06
C ARG A 12 0.62 -1.30 7.14
N GLU A 13 1.16 -2.41 6.65
CA GLU A 13 0.44 -3.69 6.62
C GLU A 13 -0.02 -4.17 8.01
N GLY A 14 -1.32 -4.29 8.25
CA GLY A 14 -1.82 -4.66 9.60
C GLY A 14 -1.48 -3.65 10.71
N LEU A 15 -1.18 -2.40 10.34
CA LEU A 15 -1.18 -1.27 11.28
C LEU A 15 -2.61 -0.74 11.40
N THR A 16 -3.15 -0.74 12.61
CA THR A 16 -4.41 -0.06 12.92
C THR A 16 -4.10 1.19 13.72
N ALA A 17 -4.54 2.34 13.21
CA ALA A 17 -4.34 3.62 13.86
C ALA A 17 -5.60 4.48 13.73
N VAL A 18 -5.92 5.22 14.79
CA VAL A 18 -6.98 6.23 14.81
C VAL A 18 -6.31 7.59 14.84
N ILE A 19 -6.64 8.44 13.86
CA ILE A 19 -6.09 9.79 13.74
C ILE A 19 -7.25 10.77 13.85
N SER A 20 -7.26 11.56 14.92
CA SER A 20 -8.24 12.61 15.15
C SER A 20 -7.55 13.96 15.13
N VAL A 21 -8.01 14.86 14.27
CA VAL A 21 -7.46 16.22 14.15
C VAL A 21 -8.58 17.23 14.32
N LYS A 22 -8.38 18.18 15.24
CA LYS A 22 -9.25 19.34 15.40
C LYS A 22 -8.64 20.53 14.68
N HIS A 23 -9.31 21.02 13.63
CA HIS A 23 -8.85 22.16 12.84
C HIS A 23 -9.95 23.23 12.77
N PRO A 24 -9.64 24.53 12.98
CA PRO A 24 -10.64 25.59 13.01
C PRO A 24 -11.33 25.78 11.65
N ASN A 25 -10.59 25.69 10.54
CA ASN A 25 -11.10 25.87 9.17
C ASN A 25 -10.77 24.65 8.28
N PRO A 26 -11.49 23.52 8.40
CA PRO A 26 -11.16 22.30 7.65
C PRO A 26 -11.62 22.42 6.19
N GLN A 27 -10.69 22.25 5.25
CA GLN A 27 -10.99 22.17 3.81
C GLN A 27 -11.02 20.70 3.38
N PHE A 28 -12.00 20.34 2.53
CA PHE A 28 -12.13 18.99 2.00
C PHE A 28 -12.26 18.98 0.47
N VAL A 29 -11.74 17.92 -0.14
CA VAL A 29 -11.87 17.68 -1.57
C VAL A 29 -13.12 16.85 -1.83
N GLY A 30 -14.09 17.44 -2.52
CA GLY A 30 -15.33 16.77 -2.94
C GLY A 30 -16.40 16.67 -1.85
N GLN A 31 -17.62 16.39 -2.30
CA GLN A 31 -18.83 16.42 -1.47
C GLN A 31 -18.96 15.31 -0.40
N PRO A 32 -18.24 14.17 -0.41
CA PRO A 32 -18.27 13.26 0.74
C PRO A 32 -17.30 13.63 1.87
N LYS A 33 -16.67 14.83 1.84
CA LYS A 33 -15.68 15.30 2.84
C LYS A 33 -14.61 14.24 3.20
N SER A 34 -14.27 13.34 2.28
CA SER A 34 -13.47 12.15 2.58
C SER A 34 -11.96 12.40 2.56
N LYS A 35 -11.52 13.47 1.89
CA LYS A 35 -10.11 13.85 1.79
C LYS A 35 -9.92 15.27 2.28
N MET A 36 -9.10 15.45 3.30
CA MET A 36 -8.73 16.78 3.80
C MET A 36 -7.75 17.45 2.84
N GLY A 37 -8.05 18.67 2.41
CA GLY A 37 -7.25 19.47 1.47
C GLY A 37 -6.14 20.32 2.13
N ASN A 38 -6.23 20.50 3.45
CA ASN A 38 -5.26 21.25 4.25
C ASN A 38 -3.91 20.54 4.34
N SER A 39 -2.99 20.87 3.45
CA SER A 39 -1.65 20.27 3.37
C SER A 39 -0.78 20.53 4.62
N GLU A 40 -1.03 21.64 5.30
CA GLU A 40 -0.38 22.04 6.55
C GLU A 40 -0.70 21.06 7.69
N VAL A 41 -1.95 20.60 7.76
CA VAL A 41 -2.39 19.63 8.77
C VAL A 41 -1.63 18.32 8.62
N VAL A 42 -1.44 17.86 7.37
CA VAL A 42 -0.67 16.64 7.07
C VAL A 42 0.78 16.80 7.52
N LYS A 43 1.42 17.95 7.24
CA LYS A 43 2.81 18.22 7.65
C LYS A 43 2.97 18.21 9.17
N ILE A 44 2.08 18.89 9.89
CA ILE A 44 2.11 18.98 11.36
C ILE A 44 1.90 17.60 11.97
N THR A 45 0.88 16.87 11.52
CA THR A 45 0.55 15.53 12.03
C THR A 45 1.70 14.55 11.80
N ASN A 46 2.32 14.56 10.61
CA ASN A 46 3.48 13.72 10.32
C ASN A 46 4.68 14.03 11.21
N ARG A 47 4.96 15.32 11.48
CA ARG A 47 6.05 15.72 12.37
C ARG A 47 5.81 15.21 13.79
N LEU A 48 4.63 15.47 14.35
CA LEU A 48 4.26 15.03 15.70
C LEU A 48 4.29 13.51 15.83
N PHE A 49 3.71 12.81 14.85
CA PHE A 49 3.73 11.35 14.83
C PHE A 49 5.15 10.80 14.76
N ARG A 50 6.02 11.34 13.90
CA ARG A 50 7.40 10.90 13.77
C ARG A 50 8.15 11.03 15.10
N ASP A 51 8.06 12.19 15.74
CA ASP A 51 8.79 12.45 16.99
C ASP A 51 8.29 11.53 18.13
N ALA A 52 6.98 11.37 18.28
CA ALA A 52 6.39 10.49 19.28
C ALA A 52 6.70 9.01 19.00
N PHE A 53 6.55 8.57 17.76
CA PHE A 53 6.80 7.20 17.34
C PHE A 53 8.28 6.83 17.51
N GLN A 54 9.19 7.74 17.17
CA GLN A 54 10.62 7.54 17.39
C GLN A 54 10.93 7.39 18.88
N ARG A 55 10.36 8.22 19.76
CA ARG A 55 10.54 8.09 21.21
C ARG A 55 10.07 6.74 21.73
N ILE A 56 8.85 6.32 21.37
CA ILE A 56 8.30 5.02 21.78
C ILE A 56 9.21 3.85 21.36
N LEU A 57 9.74 3.89 20.13
CA LEU A 57 10.65 2.86 19.63
C LEU A 57 11.97 2.82 20.39
N LEU A 58 12.52 3.98 20.76
CA LEU A 58 13.78 4.08 21.50
C LEU A 58 13.63 3.65 22.97
N GLU A 59 12.53 4.05 23.60
CA GLU A 59 12.22 3.71 25.00
C GLU A 59 11.88 2.21 25.15
N ASN A 60 11.28 1.59 24.12
CA ASN A 60 10.82 0.21 24.17
C ASN A 60 11.50 -0.67 23.10
N PRO A 61 12.79 -1.03 23.28
CA PRO A 61 13.56 -1.77 22.28
C PRO A 61 12.97 -3.16 21.98
N GLN A 62 12.31 -3.80 22.95
CA GLN A 62 11.66 -5.09 22.72
C GLN A 62 10.45 -4.96 21.76
N VAL A 63 9.63 -3.92 21.96
CA VAL A 63 8.48 -3.63 21.09
C VAL A 63 8.97 -3.22 19.70
N ALA A 64 10.00 -2.38 19.63
CA ALA A 64 10.61 -1.96 18.37
C ALA A 64 11.11 -3.15 17.54
N ARG A 65 11.85 -4.09 18.17
CA ARG A 65 12.32 -5.32 17.50
C ARG A 65 11.16 -6.18 16.98
N ARG A 66 10.09 -6.34 17.76
CA ARG A 66 8.89 -7.08 17.32
C ARG A 66 8.23 -6.42 16.12
N ILE A 67 8.08 -5.09 16.14
CA ILE A 67 7.50 -4.33 15.03
C ILE A 67 8.37 -4.53 13.78
N VAL A 68 9.66 -4.22 13.86
CA VAL A 68 10.59 -4.30 12.72
C VAL A 68 10.68 -5.72 12.17
N GLY A 69 10.76 -6.74 13.01
CA GLY A 69 10.77 -8.14 12.58
C GLY A 69 9.52 -8.51 11.78
N ARG A 70 8.34 -8.07 12.23
CA ARG A 70 7.07 -8.28 11.50
C ARG A 70 7.08 -7.55 10.15
N ARG A 71 7.69 -6.35 10.07
CA ARG A 71 7.81 -5.58 8.83
C ARG A 71 8.74 -6.21 7.81
N ILE A 72 9.84 -6.80 8.26
CA ILE A 72 10.77 -7.53 7.39
C ILE A 72 10.06 -8.76 6.78
N LEU A 73 9.28 -9.49 7.59
CA LEU A 73 8.50 -10.64 7.11
C LEU A 73 7.44 -10.20 6.08
N ALA A 74 6.70 -9.12 6.36
CA ALA A 74 5.74 -8.56 5.41
C ALA A 74 6.39 -8.14 4.08
N SER A 75 7.55 -7.46 4.14
CA SER A 75 8.29 -7.06 2.94
C SER A 75 8.78 -8.26 2.12
N LYS A 76 9.24 -9.33 2.79
CA LYS A 76 9.62 -10.59 2.12
C LYS A 76 8.41 -11.24 1.45
N ALA A 77 7.27 -11.29 2.13
CA ALA A 77 6.02 -11.82 1.57
C ALA A 77 5.56 -11.01 0.35
N GLN A 78 5.60 -9.67 0.42
CA GLN A 78 5.24 -8.79 -0.69
C GLN A 78 6.17 -8.99 -1.90
N LYS A 79 7.48 -9.08 -1.67
CA LYS A 79 8.48 -9.35 -2.73
C LYS A 79 8.25 -10.71 -3.38
N ALA A 80 7.90 -11.74 -2.61
CA ALA A 80 7.56 -13.06 -3.15
C ALA A 80 6.27 -13.01 -4.00
N ALA A 81 5.22 -12.35 -3.51
CA ALA A 81 3.96 -12.19 -4.23
C ALA A 81 4.12 -11.40 -5.55
N LYS A 82 4.96 -10.36 -5.58
CA LYS A 82 5.27 -9.61 -6.81
C LYS A 82 6.07 -10.43 -7.83
N ARG A 83 6.92 -11.36 -7.36
CA ARG A 83 7.72 -12.24 -8.24
C ARG A 83 6.92 -13.43 -8.78
N ALA A 84 5.92 -13.92 -8.06
CA ALA A 84 5.13 -15.09 -8.44
C ALA A 84 4.48 -14.99 -9.84
N PRO A 85 3.74 -13.92 -10.20
CA PRO A 85 3.19 -13.78 -11.55
C PRO A 85 4.27 -13.55 -12.62
N GLN A 86 5.40 -12.91 -12.30
CA GLN A 86 6.50 -12.74 -13.28
C GLN A 86 7.19 -14.06 -13.62
N VAL A 87 7.32 -14.98 -12.67
CA VAL A 87 7.88 -16.32 -12.91
C VAL A 87 6.92 -17.16 -13.75
N ILE A 88 5.61 -17.02 -13.52
CA ILE A 88 4.57 -17.69 -14.33
C ILE A 88 4.56 -17.11 -15.75
N CYS A 89 4.52 -15.78 -15.91
CA CYS A 89 4.57 -15.10 -17.21
C CYS A 89 5.88 -15.30 -17.99
N LYS A 90 7.02 -15.53 -17.32
CA LYS A 90 8.27 -15.87 -18.02
C LYS A 90 8.32 -17.32 -18.46
N LYS A 91 7.56 -18.21 -17.80
CA LYS A 91 7.51 -19.64 -18.12
C LYS A 91 6.44 -19.95 -19.18
N SER A 92 5.41 -19.12 -19.31
CA SER A 92 4.57 -19.05 -20.49
C SER A 92 5.30 -18.25 -21.58
N GLY A 93 5.62 -18.88 -22.71
CA GLY A 93 6.15 -18.22 -23.90
C GLY A 93 5.21 -17.12 -24.45
N PRO A 94 5.54 -16.49 -25.60
CA PRO A 94 4.79 -15.36 -26.13
C PRO A 94 3.29 -15.69 -26.19
N ALA A 95 2.51 -14.86 -25.51
CA ALA A 95 1.12 -15.11 -25.17
C ALA A 95 0.27 -15.39 -26.41
N ILE A 96 -0.17 -16.65 -26.57
CA ILE A 96 -1.47 -16.92 -27.17
C ILE A 96 -2.48 -16.48 -26.11
N SER A 97 -2.80 -15.18 -26.16
CA SER A 97 -3.97 -14.60 -25.52
C SER A 97 -5.18 -15.44 -25.91
N ASN A 98 -5.99 -15.75 -24.90
CA ASN A 98 -7.38 -16.20 -24.91
C ASN A 98 -7.48 -17.47 -24.08
N LEU A 99 -8.19 -17.39 -22.94
CA LEU A 99 -8.55 -18.54 -22.12
C LEU A 99 -9.33 -19.53 -23.00
N PRO A 100 -8.76 -20.70 -23.39
CA PRO A 100 -9.45 -21.59 -24.31
C PRO A 100 -10.71 -22.14 -23.64
N GLY A 101 -11.87 -21.76 -24.16
CA GLY A 101 -13.15 -22.43 -23.90
C GLY A 101 -13.97 -21.97 -22.69
N ARG A 102 -13.65 -20.84 -22.03
CA ARG A 102 -14.51 -20.31 -20.94
C ARG A 102 -14.92 -18.84 -21.03
N LEU A 103 -14.29 -18.06 -21.91
CA LEU A 103 -14.69 -16.69 -22.19
C LEU A 103 -15.06 -16.61 -23.68
N THR A 104 -16.32 -16.25 -23.96
CA THR A 104 -16.75 -15.95 -25.33
C THR A 104 -16.50 -14.47 -25.56
N ASP A 105 -15.36 -14.14 -26.16
CA ASP A 105 -15.00 -12.74 -26.41
C ASP A 105 -15.97 -12.10 -27.42
N TYR A 106 -16.51 -10.93 -27.09
CA TYR A 106 -17.23 -10.10 -28.06
C TYR A 106 -16.23 -9.48 -29.05
N SER A 107 -16.64 -9.31 -30.31
CA SER A 107 -15.81 -8.81 -31.43
C SER A 107 -15.21 -7.40 -31.25
N SER A 108 -15.48 -6.72 -30.13
CA SER A 108 -15.12 -5.34 -29.86
C SER A 108 -14.01 -5.28 -28.81
N ALA A 109 -12.89 -4.63 -29.15
CA ALA A 109 -11.74 -4.44 -28.25
C ALA A 109 -11.84 -3.15 -27.39
N ALA A 110 -12.96 -2.42 -27.47
CA ALA A 110 -13.14 -1.15 -26.79
C ALA A 110 -13.72 -1.36 -25.38
N ALA A 111 -12.92 -1.08 -24.33
CA ALA A 111 -13.30 -1.25 -22.93
C ALA A 111 -14.53 -0.42 -22.50
N SER A 112 -14.85 0.65 -23.22
CA SER A 112 -16.03 1.49 -23.00
C SER A 112 -17.31 0.97 -23.65
N ARG A 113 -17.22 -0.04 -24.53
CA ARG A 113 -18.36 -0.63 -25.24
C ARG A 113 -18.70 -2.06 -24.81
N ASN A 114 -17.81 -2.70 -24.06
CA ASN A 114 -18.03 -4.05 -23.56
C ASN A 114 -18.45 -4.00 -22.10
N GLU A 115 -19.38 -4.87 -21.75
CA GLU A 115 -19.84 -5.12 -20.39
C GLU A 115 -19.17 -6.42 -19.90
N LEU A 116 -18.80 -6.46 -18.62
CA LEU A 116 -18.19 -7.63 -17.95
C LEU A 116 -19.14 -8.16 -16.88
#